data_AF-A0A1I2SQF6-F1
#
_entry.id   AF-A0A1I2SQF6-F1
#
_cell.length_a   1.000
_cell.length_b   1.000
_cell.length_c   1.000
_cell.angle_alpha   90.00
_cell.angle_beta   90.00
_cell.angle_gamma   90.00
#
_symmetry.space_group_name_H-M   'P 1'
#
loop_
_entity.id
_entity.type
_entity.pdbx_description
1 polymer ?
#
loop_
_entity_poly.entity_id
_entity_poly.type
_entity_poly.pdbx_seq_one_letter_code
_entity_poly.pdbx_strand_id
1 'polypeptide(L)'
;MNFPLLLALAAGLFVPAAGAETLDEYRQLPECRLSADGKHLLQQPCRTARTRKNRPRRPVPLIITPTPRIAPAPDPALSWAPVLTQRDPHAAPTAIAQLPRAVAPAVPMPVTPLPGPSAPIPVQCDAGGCRDAGGTYYHGTPGQVVSPSGKVCSQSGGWMTCY
;
A
#
# COMPACT_ATOMS: atom_id res chain seq x y z
N MET A 1 46.90 53.36 41.62
CA MET A 1 46.23 54.11 40.52
C MET A 1 46.65 53.40 39.22
N ASN A 2 45.99 52.31 38.79
CA ASN A 2 44.76 52.24 37.94
C ASN A 2 44.96 52.99 36.61
N PHE A 3 44.89 52.47 35.37
CA PHE A 3 44.15 51.42 34.63
C PHE A 3 44.89 51.23 33.24
N PRO A 4 44.45 50.40 32.26
CA PRO A 4 43.74 49.12 32.27
C PRO A 4 44.37 48.04 31.36
N LEU A 5 43.95 46.82 31.66
CA LEU A 5 44.04 45.58 30.90
C LEU A 5 43.28 45.72 29.56
N LEU A 6 43.99 45.90 28.45
CA LEU A 6 43.40 45.99 27.11
C LEU A 6 43.30 44.58 26.48
N LEU A 7 42.06 44.09 26.44
CA LEU A 7 41.48 43.20 25.42
C LEU A 7 42.42 42.19 24.73
N ALA A 8 42.56 41.02 25.35
CA ALA A 8 42.89 39.77 24.66
C ALA A 8 41.66 38.86 24.70
N LEU A 9 40.59 39.27 24.00
CA LEU A 9 39.36 38.48 23.86
C LEU A 9 38.83 38.66 22.43
N ALA A 10 39.60 38.14 21.48
CA ALA A 10 39.12 37.80 20.15
C ALA A 10 39.80 36.49 19.74
N ALA A 11 39.63 35.46 20.58
CA ALA A 11 39.79 34.10 20.13
C ALA A 11 38.70 33.86 19.09
N GLY A 12 39.10 33.94 17.82
CA GLY A 12 38.26 33.60 16.69
C GLY A 12 37.81 32.17 16.84
N LEU A 13 36.57 31.98 17.29
CA LEU A 13 35.76 30.83 16.90
C LEU A 13 35.33 31.06 15.46
N PHE A 14 36.31 31.08 14.55
CA PHE A 14 36.08 30.69 13.17
C PHE A 14 35.70 29.22 13.25
N VAL A 15 34.40 28.97 13.25
CA VAL A 15 33.84 27.66 12.92
C VAL A 15 34.22 27.43 11.46
N PRO A 16 35.16 26.54 11.11
CA PRO A 16 35.30 26.16 9.72
C PRO A 16 33.95 25.57 9.29
N ALA A 17 33.44 26.04 8.16
CA ALA A 17 32.32 25.44 7.47
C ALA A 17 32.70 23.99 7.09
N ALA A 18 32.58 23.09 8.05
CA ALA A 18 32.91 21.67 7.96
C ALA A 18 31.86 20.99 7.09
N GLY A 19 32.01 21.11 5.78
CA GLY A 19 31.13 20.45 4.82
C GLY A 19 31.70 20.38 3.41
N ALA A 20 32.63 21.28 3.05
CA ALA A 20 33.26 21.26 1.73
C ALA A 20 34.50 20.36 1.67
N GLU A 21 35.46 20.50 2.61
CA GLU A 21 36.70 19.70 2.60
C GLU A 21 36.42 18.19 2.72
N THR A 22 35.47 17.80 3.57
CA THR A 22 35.13 16.38 3.78
C THR A 22 34.51 15.71 2.56
N LEU A 23 33.81 16.46 1.70
CA LEU A 23 33.20 15.94 0.48
C LEU A 23 34.23 15.72 -0.62
N ASP A 24 35.23 16.60 -0.75
CA ASP A 24 36.30 16.43 -1.71
C ASP A 24 37.25 15.29 -1.31
N GLU A 25 37.54 15.14 -0.01
CA GLU A 25 38.21 13.96 0.54
C GLU A 25 37.42 12.68 0.19
N TYR A 26 36.10 12.66 0.44
CA TYR A 26 35.20 11.54 0.12
C TYR A 26 35.14 11.20 -1.37
N ARG A 27 35.34 12.18 -2.26
CA ARG A 27 35.36 11.97 -3.72
C ARG A 27 36.66 11.32 -4.20
N GLN A 28 37.77 11.53 -3.49
CA GLN A 28 39.08 10.94 -3.79
C GLN A 28 39.20 9.48 -3.33
N LEU A 29 38.40 9.08 -2.33
CA LEU A 29 38.36 7.71 -1.83
C LEU A 29 37.98 6.70 -2.93
N PRO A 30 38.65 5.52 -2.97
CA PRO A 30 38.35 4.48 -3.95
C PRO A 30 36.96 3.88 -3.72
N GLU A 31 36.38 3.28 -4.77
CA GLU A 31 35.08 2.61 -4.64
C GLU A 31 35.19 1.35 -3.78
N CYS A 32 34.22 1.17 -2.88
CA CYS A 32 34.12 0.00 -2.04
C CYS A 32 33.98 -1.28 -2.88
N ARG A 33 34.98 -2.15 -2.80
CA ARG A 33 34.97 -3.49 -3.37
C ARG A 33 34.96 -4.53 -2.25
N LEU A 34 34.31 -5.66 -2.50
CA LEU A 34 34.32 -6.80 -1.59
C LEU A 34 35.68 -7.51 -1.67
N SER A 35 36.17 -8.01 -0.53
CA SER A 35 37.27 -8.97 -0.45
C SER A 35 36.91 -10.24 -1.21
N ALA A 36 37.92 -11.06 -1.54
CA ALA A 36 37.73 -12.39 -2.13
C ALA A 36 36.78 -13.27 -1.30
N ASP A 37 36.75 -13.07 0.03
CA ASP A 37 35.87 -13.78 0.96
C ASP A 37 34.39 -13.41 0.83
N GLY A 38 34.07 -12.30 0.17
CA GLY A 38 32.71 -11.78 0.01
C GLY A 38 32.04 -11.28 1.31
N LYS A 39 32.74 -11.30 2.45
CA LYS A 39 32.20 -10.90 3.76
C LYS A 39 32.65 -9.52 4.25
N HIS A 40 33.78 -9.03 3.73
CA HIS A 40 34.38 -7.76 4.15
C HIS A 40 34.70 -6.90 2.95
N LEU A 41 34.88 -5.61 3.20
CA LEU A 41 35.41 -4.68 2.20
C LEU A 41 36.91 -4.88 2.08
N LEU A 42 37.42 -4.73 0.86
CA LEU A 42 38.85 -4.87 0.57
C LEU A 42 39.69 -3.80 1.29
N GLN A 43 39.14 -2.60 1.48
CA GLN A 43 39.81 -1.47 2.13
C GLN A 43 38.80 -0.55 2.82
N GLN A 44 39.19 0.04 3.95
CA GLN A 44 38.46 1.10 4.66
C GLN A 44 39.42 2.26 4.97
N PRO A 45 39.01 3.53 4.78
CA PRO A 45 37.70 4.01 4.32
C PRO A 45 37.55 3.86 2.80
N CYS A 46 36.32 3.74 2.29
CA CYS A 46 36.03 3.68 0.86
C CYS A 46 34.70 4.37 0.53
N ARG A 47 34.52 4.74 -0.74
CA ARG A 47 33.33 5.40 -1.24
C ARG A 47 32.31 4.39 -1.74
N THR A 48 31.02 4.64 -1.50
CA THR A 48 29.96 3.86 -2.14
C THR A 48 30.02 3.98 -3.67
N ALA A 49 29.79 2.87 -4.36
CA ALA A 49 29.73 2.84 -5.82
C ALA A 49 28.54 3.66 -6.32
N ARG A 50 28.71 4.35 -7.46
CA ARG A 50 27.61 5.14 -8.05
C ARG A 50 26.47 4.22 -8.49
N THR A 51 25.23 4.67 -8.28
CA THR A 51 24.07 3.97 -8.82
C THR A 51 24.20 3.88 -10.34
N ARG A 52 24.09 2.67 -10.89
CA ARG A 52 24.05 2.52 -12.34
C ARG A 52 22.85 3.29 -12.87
N LYS A 53 23.07 4.09 -13.91
CA LYS A 53 22.00 4.80 -14.63
C LYS A 53 20.88 3.80 -14.95
N ASN A 54 19.63 4.21 -14.71
CA ASN A 54 18.45 3.38 -14.97
C ASN A 54 18.52 2.84 -16.40
N ARG A 55 18.83 1.56 -16.54
CA ARG A 55 18.90 0.89 -17.84
C ARG A 55 17.46 0.51 -18.20
N PRO A 56 16.97 0.85 -19.39
CA PRO A 56 15.61 0.50 -19.79
C PRO A 56 15.44 -1.01 -19.69
N ARG A 57 14.39 -1.44 -18.96
CA ARG A 57 14.03 -2.86 -18.89
C ARG A 57 13.53 -3.28 -20.27
N ARG A 58 13.93 -4.46 -20.73
CA ARG A 58 13.35 -5.06 -21.93
C ARG A 58 11.87 -5.35 -21.63
N PRO A 59 10.92 -4.93 -22.48
CA PRO A 59 9.53 -5.33 -22.31
C PRO A 59 9.42 -6.86 -22.45
N VAL A 60 8.74 -7.48 -21.49
CA VAL A 60 8.39 -8.90 -21.52
C VAL A 60 6.93 -8.99 -21.97
N PRO A 61 6.60 -9.75 -23.02
CA PRO A 61 5.21 -9.94 -23.41
C PRO A 61 4.44 -10.68 -22.31
N LEU A 62 3.30 -10.11 -21.87
CA LEU A 62 2.38 -10.81 -20.99
C LEU A 62 1.50 -11.74 -21.82
N ILE A 63 1.65 -13.05 -21.63
CA ILE A 63 0.73 -14.06 -22.15
C ILE A 63 -0.17 -14.47 -20.98
N ILE A 64 -1.43 -14.03 -21.01
CA ILE A 64 -2.42 -14.40 -19.98
C ILE A 64 -3.17 -15.63 -20.48
N THR A 65 -2.90 -16.79 -19.88
CA THR A 65 -3.69 -18.02 -20.13
C THR A 65 -4.96 -17.96 -19.26
N PRO A 66 -6.17 -17.99 -19.85
CA PRO A 66 -7.41 -18.08 -19.07
C PRO A 66 -7.42 -19.36 -18.25
N THR A 67 -7.74 -19.26 -16.96
CA THR A 67 -7.98 -20.44 -16.14
C THR A 67 -9.30 -21.11 -16.59
N PRO A 68 -9.35 -22.46 -16.64
CA PRO A 68 -10.59 -23.16 -16.93
C PRO A 68 -11.61 -22.86 -15.83
N ARG A 69 -12.86 -22.55 -16.22
CA ARG A 69 -13.96 -22.47 -15.26
C ARG A 69 -14.20 -23.85 -14.67
N ILE A 70 -13.96 -24.01 -13.38
CA ILE A 70 -14.38 -25.18 -12.62
C ILE A 70 -15.88 -25.02 -12.39
N ALA A 71 -16.68 -25.99 -12.87
CA ALA A 71 -18.10 -26.02 -12.55
C ALA A 71 -18.27 -26.28 -11.04
N PRO A 72 -19.18 -25.58 -10.34
CA PRO A 72 -19.48 -25.90 -8.95
C PRO A 72 -19.97 -27.35 -8.83
N ALA A 73 -19.54 -28.02 -7.76
CA ALA A 73 -19.98 -29.38 -7.47
C ALA A 73 -21.51 -29.42 -7.33
N PRO A 74 -22.20 -30.48 -7.81
CA PRO A 74 -23.63 -30.63 -7.61
C PRO A 74 -23.93 -30.65 -6.11
N ASP A 75 -24.75 -29.70 -5.66
CA ASP A 75 -25.11 -29.54 -4.26
C ASP A 75 -26.06 -30.68 -3.84
N PRO A 76 -25.66 -31.60 -2.94
CA PRO A 76 -26.51 -32.74 -2.55
C PRO A 76 -27.81 -32.31 -1.86
N ALA A 77 -27.90 -31.05 -1.40
CA ALA A 77 -29.08 -30.47 -0.77
C ALA A 77 -30.26 -30.25 -1.73
N LEU A 78 -30.08 -30.33 -3.05
CA LEU A 78 -31.15 -30.11 -4.03
C LEU A 78 -31.90 -31.39 -4.45
N SER A 79 -31.55 -32.56 -3.89
CA SER A 79 -32.15 -33.85 -4.29
C SER A 79 -33.57 -34.10 -3.79
N TRP A 80 -34.08 -33.29 -2.86
CA TRP A 80 -35.36 -33.55 -2.19
C TRP A 80 -36.43 -32.46 -2.38
N ALA A 81 -36.24 -31.46 -3.23
CA ALA A 81 -37.29 -30.47 -3.49
C ALA A 81 -38.50 -31.16 -4.19
N PRO A 82 -39.65 -31.35 -3.53
CA PRO A 82 -40.81 -31.89 -4.21
C PRO A 82 -41.48 -30.77 -5.01
N VAL A 83 -41.71 -31.03 -6.30
CA VAL A 83 -42.84 -30.54 -7.11
C VAL A 83 -43.30 -29.11 -6.77
N LEU A 84 -42.51 -28.10 -7.15
CA LEU A 84 -43.01 -26.72 -7.31
C LEU A 84 -43.14 -26.29 -8.77
N THR A 85 -42.99 -27.23 -9.71
CA THR A 85 -43.07 -26.97 -11.16
C THR A 85 -44.47 -27.10 -11.74
N GLN A 86 -45.46 -27.61 -10.99
CA GLN A 86 -46.84 -27.64 -11.49
C GLN A 86 -47.55 -26.32 -11.18
N ARG A 87 -47.19 -25.27 -11.94
CA ARG A 87 -48.01 -24.07 -12.06
C ARG A 87 -49.27 -24.45 -12.81
N ASP A 88 -50.42 -24.35 -12.15
CA ASP A 88 -51.73 -24.42 -12.79
C ASP A 88 -51.88 -23.18 -13.70
N PRO A 89 -52.02 -23.32 -15.03
CA PRO A 89 -52.14 -22.19 -15.95
C PRO A 89 -53.47 -21.43 -15.79
N HIS A 90 -54.43 -21.94 -15.01
CA HIS A 90 -55.73 -21.31 -14.79
C HIS A 90 -55.88 -20.59 -13.44
N ALA A 91 -54.84 -20.55 -12.61
CA ALA A 91 -54.89 -19.82 -11.34
C ALA A 91 -54.91 -18.30 -11.56
N ALA A 92 -55.96 -17.63 -11.06
CA ALA A 92 -56.09 -16.18 -11.11
C ALA A 92 -54.95 -15.51 -10.31
N PRO A 93 -54.25 -14.50 -10.87
CA PRO A 93 -53.11 -13.88 -10.19
C PRO A 93 -53.58 -13.08 -8.97
N THR A 94 -53.12 -13.49 -7.78
CA THR A 94 -53.28 -12.74 -6.53
C THR A 94 -52.41 -11.48 -6.55
N ALA A 95 -53.01 -10.36 -6.15
CA ALA A 95 -52.57 -8.98 -6.40
C ALA A 95 -51.33 -8.48 -5.62
N ILE A 96 -50.37 -9.35 -5.23
CA ILE A 96 -49.15 -8.92 -4.51
C ILE A 96 -47.99 -8.60 -5.48
N ALA A 97 -48.14 -8.87 -6.78
CA ALA A 97 -47.10 -8.64 -7.79
C ALA A 97 -47.08 -7.22 -8.41
N GLN A 98 -47.68 -6.22 -7.77
CA GLN A 98 -47.65 -4.83 -8.26
C GLN A 98 -46.84 -3.92 -7.33
N LEU A 99 -45.55 -4.22 -7.17
CA LEU A 99 -44.61 -3.15 -6.85
C LEU A 99 -44.34 -2.37 -8.14
N PRO A 100 -44.41 -1.02 -8.14
CA PRO A 100 -44.07 -0.24 -9.31
C PRO A 100 -42.58 -0.47 -9.63
N ARG A 101 -42.31 -1.01 -10.82
CA ARG A 101 -41.00 -0.88 -11.44
C ARG A 101 -40.75 0.61 -11.64
N ALA A 102 -39.96 1.21 -10.75
CA ALA A 102 -39.38 2.51 -10.99
C ALA A 102 -38.39 2.37 -12.17
N VAL A 103 -38.89 2.58 -13.39
CA VAL A 103 -38.05 2.89 -14.54
C VAL A 103 -37.58 4.32 -14.33
N ALA A 104 -36.48 4.47 -13.59
CA ALA A 104 -35.76 5.73 -13.57
C ALA A 104 -35.02 5.87 -14.93
N PRO A 105 -35.16 6.98 -15.66
CA PRO A 105 -34.25 7.27 -16.76
C PRO A 105 -32.84 7.42 -16.18
N ALA A 106 -31.86 6.76 -16.82
CA ALA A 106 -30.45 6.89 -16.48
C ALA A 106 -30.02 8.35 -16.72
N VAL A 107 -30.03 9.14 -15.65
CA VAL A 107 -29.35 10.43 -15.63
C VAL A 107 -27.84 10.12 -15.70
N PRO A 108 -27.07 10.72 -16.63
CA PRO A 108 -25.62 10.54 -16.63
C PRO A 108 -25.09 11.11 -15.31
N MET A 109 -24.67 10.23 -14.41
CA MET A 109 -23.97 10.64 -13.20
C MET A 109 -22.66 11.32 -13.64
N PRO A 110 -22.31 12.49 -13.10
CA PRO A 110 -20.95 13.00 -13.25
C PRO A 110 -20.00 11.98 -12.62
N VAL A 111 -19.10 11.43 -13.43
CA VAL A 111 -17.97 10.63 -12.95
C VAL A 111 -17.06 11.53 -12.13
N THR A 112 -17.37 11.69 -10.84
CA THR A 112 -16.39 12.16 -9.88
C THR A 112 -15.26 11.14 -9.89
N PRO A 113 -13.99 11.53 -10.09
CA PRO A 113 -12.88 10.60 -9.96
C PRO A 113 -12.99 9.93 -8.59
N LEU A 114 -13.10 8.59 -8.58
CA LEU A 114 -12.95 7.83 -7.34
C LEU A 114 -11.67 8.36 -6.67
N PRO A 115 -11.70 8.73 -5.38
CA PRO A 115 -10.48 8.98 -4.63
C PRO A 115 -9.60 7.76 -4.86
N GLY A 116 -8.45 7.96 -5.49
CA GLY A 116 -7.50 6.88 -5.68
C GLY A 116 -7.25 6.19 -4.34
N PRO A 117 -6.96 4.87 -4.33
CA PRO A 117 -6.69 4.14 -3.10
C PRO A 117 -5.75 4.97 -2.22
N SER A 118 -6.19 5.27 -1.00
CA SER A 118 -5.37 5.99 -0.03
C SER A 118 -4.02 5.27 0.08
N ALA A 119 -2.94 6.05 0.22
CA ALA A 119 -1.59 5.48 0.32
C ALA A 119 -1.58 4.33 1.35
N PRO A 120 -0.95 3.18 1.04
CA PRO A 120 -1.00 2.02 1.90
C PRO A 120 -0.44 2.35 3.29
N ILE A 121 -1.25 2.09 4.32
CA ILE A 121 -0.91 2.36 5.72
C ILE A 121 -0.39 1.06 6.34
N PRO A 122 0.76 1.09 7.05
CA PRO A 122 1.23 -0.09 7.77
C PRO A 122 0.31 -0.36 8.98
N VAL A 123 -0.14 -1.61 9.11
CA VAL A 123 -1.06 -2.04 10.17
C VAL A 123 -0.59 -3.35 10.80
N GLN A 124 -0.86 -3.52 12.09
CA GLN A 124 -0.76 -4.80 12.79
C GLN A 124 -2.16 -5.37 12.99
N CYS A 125 -2.37 -6.62 12.58
CA CYS A 125 -3.69 -7.24 12.63
C CYS A 125 -3.69 -8.48 13.51
N ASP A 126 -4.71 -8.56 14.35
CA ASP A 126 -5.02 -9.69 15.21
C ASP A 126 -6.37 -10.29 14.78
N ALA A 127 -6.81 -11.35 15.45
CA ALA A 127 -8.07 -12.03 15.14
C ALA A 127 -9.33 -11.13 15.21
N GLY A 128 -9.25 -9.99 15.90
CA GLY A 128 -10.37 -9.06 16.09
C GLY A 128 -10.37 -7.81 15.20
N GLY A 129 -9.26 -7.53 14.50
CA GLY A 129 -9.12 -6.29 13.74
C GLY A 129 -7.68 -5.86 13.53
N CYS A 130 -7.50 -4.69 12.92
CA CYS A 130 -6.21 -4.12 12.57
C CYS A 130 -5.95 -2.80 13.28
N ARG A 131 -4.70 -2.49 13.59
CA ARG A 131 -4.29 -1.25 14.24
C ARG A 131 -3.19 -0.58 13.43
N ASP A 132 -3.34 0.71 13.13
CA ASP A 132 -2.31 1.48 12.44
C ASP A 132 -1.19 1.96 13.38
N ALA A 133 -0.14 2.55 12.81
CA ALA A 133 0.95 3.16 13.58
C ALA A 133 0.51 4.37 14.42
N GLY A 134 -0.63 4.99 14.10
CA GLY A 134 -1.24 6.08 14.86
C GLY A 134 -2.07 5.61 16.06
N GLY A 135 -2.25 4.30 16.22
CA GLY A 135 -3.04 3.68 17.29
C GLY A 135 -4.53 3.54 16.99
N THR A 136 -4.99 3.93 15.80
CA THR A 136 -6.38 3.79 15.32
C THR A 136 -6.70 2.31 15.13
N TYR A 137 -7.82 1.86 15.70
CA TYR A 137 -8.28 0.49 15.57
C TYR A 137 -9.36 0.37 14.49
N TYR A 138 -9.23 -0.65 13.66
CA TYR A 138 -10.10 -0.98 12.54
C TYR A 138 -10.73 -2.33 12.84
N HIS A 139 -12.06 -2.35 12.98
CA HIS A 139 -12.80 -3.54 13.35
C HIS A 139 -13.09 -4.39 12.12
N GLY A 140 -12.92 -5.71 12.22
CA GLY A 140 -13.31 -6.60 11.13
C GLY A 140 -12.51 -7.89 11.10
N THR A 141 -12.84 -8.73 10.12
CA THR A 141 -12.11 -9.96 9.84
C THR A 141 -10.90 -9.67 8.94
N PRO A 142 -9.85 -10.52 8.97
CA PRO A 142 -8.71 -10.38 8.07
C PRO A 142 -9.16 -10.27 6.61
N GLY A 143 -8.67 -9.25 5.90
CA GLY A 143 -9.03 -8.95 4.51
C GLY A 143 -9.97 -7.74 4.33
N GLN A 144 -10.97 -7.56 5.18
CA GLN A 144 -11.91 -6.42 5.12
C GLN A 144 -12.17 -5.85 6.52
N VAL A 145 -11.63 -4.66 6.77
CA VAL A 145 -11.75 -3.98 8.07
C VAL A 145 -12.38 -2.61 7.90
N VAL A 146 -13.08 -2.13 8.91
CA VAL A 146 -13.84 -0.88 8.89
C VAL A 146 -13.17 0.14 9.80
N SER A 147 -12.90 1.33 9.27
CA SER A 147 -12.35 2.44 10.05
C SER A 147 -13.36 2.97 11.07
N PRO A 148 -12.92 3.69 12.11
CA PRO A 148 -13.83 4.40 13.02
C PRO A 148 -14.71 5.43 12.30
N SER A 149 -14.26 5.91 11.13
CA SER A 149 -15.02 6.80 10.25
C SER A 149 -16.01 6.07 9.32
N GLY A 150 -16.15 4.75 9.45
CA GLY A 150 -17.10 3.94 8.67
C GLY A 150 -16.62 3.60 7.26
N LYS A 151 -15.35 3.85 6.91
CA LYS A 151 -14.80 3.48 5.61
C LYS A 151 -14.40 2.02 5.59
N VAL A 152 -14.66 1.35 4.47
CA VAL A 152 -14.21 -0.03 4.26
C VAL A 152 -12.77 0.00 3.75
N CYS A 153 -11.93 -0.78 4.40
CA CYS A 153 -10.51 -0.86 4.11
C CYS A 153 -10.12 -2.30 3.78
N SER A 154 -9.41 -2.47 2.67
CA SER A 154 -8.84 -3.75 2.25
C SER A 154 -7.49 -3.94 2.95
N GLN A 155 -7.30 -5.10 3.58
CA GLN A 155 -6.05 -5.45 4.26
C GLN A 155 -5.31 -6.56 3.52
N SER A 156 -4.00 -6.36 3.31
CA SER A 156 -3.12 -7.34 2.66
C SER A 156 -1.71 -7.30 3.26
N GLY A 157 -1.31 -8.36 3.96
CA GLY A 157 0.08 -8.59 4.35
C GLY A 157 0.71 -7.51 5.23
N GLY A 158 -0.04 -6.96 6.19
CA GLY A 158 0.43 -5.89 7.09
C GLY A 158 0.27 -4.47 6.54
N TRP A 159 -0.38 -4.34 5.38
CA TRP A 159 -0.74 -3.05 4.77
C TRP A 159 -2.25 -2.96 4.60
N MET A 160 -2.76 -1.73 4.66
CA MET A 160 -4.19 -1.47 4.52
C MET A 160 -4.46 -0.23 3.67
N THR A 161 -5.50 -0.32 2.84
CA THR A 161 -5.96 0.76 1.96
C THR A 161 -7.45 0.96 2.15
N CYS A 162 -7.85 2.18 2.49
CA CYS A 162 -9.24 2.58 2.68
C CYS A 162 -9.78 3.30 1.45
N TYR A 163 -11.04 3.02 1.12
CA TYR A 163 -11.82 3.63 0.05
C TYR A 163 -12.90 4.53 0.68
#